data_AF-A0A7X7EBX3-F1
#
_entry.id   AF-A0A7X7EBX3-F1
#
_cell.length_a   1.000
_cell.length_b   1.000
_cell.length_c   1.000
_cell.angle_alpha   90.00
_cell.angle_beta   90.00
_cell.angle_gamma   90.00
#
_symmetry.space_group_name_H-M   'P 1'
#
loop_
_entity.id
_entity.type
_entity.pdbx_description
1 polymer ?
#
loop_
_entity_poly.entity_id
_entity_poly.type
_entity_poly.pdbx_seq_one_letter_code
_entity_poly.pdbx_strand_id
1 'polypeptide(L)'
;NKGSINDGCCQWMTGGSGIIHQEMPQASKLMLGTQLWINLPKKDKIADPAYRDIREHQIPVVKAQGSEVRIISGFYESKSGPLQGDYVKTLYLDIKLEPNASWNLSLNPENTLFIYIVRGSVHTGDQEIPYHRAVLFGEGDTLSMKAGSEGARIFLYSAKPLGEPIAWAGPIVMNTREELALAQRELREGTFIKHK
;
A
#
# COMPACT_ATOMS: atom_id res chain seq x y z
N ASN A 1 8.05 6.95 -19.24
CA ASN A 1 8.40 7.67 -18.00
C ASN A 1 9.68 7.13 -17.39
N LYS A 2 10.50 7.98 -16.75
CA LYS A 2 11.68 7.61 -15.96
C LYS A 2 11.64 8.40 -14.65
N GLY A 3 12.01 7.78 -13.56
CA GLY A 3 12.06 8.41 -12.24
C GLY A 3 13.02 7.70 -11.30
N SER A 4 13.21 8.28 -10.12
CA SER A 4 13.98 7.69 -9.03
C SER A 4 13.17 7.83 -7.74
N ILE A 5 13.02 6.71 -7.04
CA ILE A 5 12.35 6.62 -5.75
C ILE A 5 13.46 6.61 -4.69
N ASN A 6 13.59 7.73 -3.96
CA ASN A 6 14.55 7.86 -2.87
C ASN A 6 13.87 7.53 -1.53
N ASP A 7 14.64 7.56 -0.45
CA ASP A 7 14.13 7.43 0.91
C ASP A 7 12.94 8.37 1.16
N GLY A 8 11.90 7.84 1.80
CA GLY A 8 10.68 8.60 2.10
C GLY A 8 9.85 9.01 0.87
N CYS A 9 10.23 8.62 -0.34
CA CYS A 9 9.40 8.82 -1.53
C CYS A 9 8.47 7.61 -1.76
N CYS A 10 7.42 7.82 -2.54
CA CYS A 10 6.51 6.78 -2.98
C CYS A 10 6.24 6.95 -4.48
N GLN A 11 6.05 5.83 -5.17
CA GLN A 11 5.52 5.83 -6.52
C GLN A 11 4.16 5.16 -6.51
N TRP A 12 3.14 5.87 -6.99
CA TRP A 12 1.81 5.32 -7.18
C TRP A 12 1.56 5.12 -8.68
N MET A 13 1.37 3.86 -9.07
CA MET A 13 1.21 3.49 -10.48
C MET A 13 -0.10 2.72 -10.69
N THR A 14 -0.92 3.21 -11.61
CA THR A 14 -2.11 2.53 -12.10
C THR A 14 -1.73 1.71 -13.32
N GLY A 15 -1.73 0.38 -13.21
CA GLY A 15 -1.43 -0.53 -14.32
C GLY A 15 -2.48 -0.48 -15.44
N GLY A 16 -3.77 -0.43 -15.07
CA GLY A 16 -4.89 -0.23 -16.00
C GLY A 16 -4.85 -1.19 -17.20
N SER A 17 -5.06 -0.65 -18.40
CA SER A 17 -5.03 -1.37 -19.66
C SER A 17 -3.68 -2.01 -20.01
N GLY A 18 -2.62 -1.74 -19.25
CA GLY A 18 -1.31 -2.39 -19.39
C GLY A 18 -0.13 -1.42 -19.31
N ILE A 19 0.91 -1.82 -18.58
CA ILE A 19 2.22 -1.14 -18.52
C ILE A 19 3.31 -2.20 -18.66
N ILE A 20 4.38 -1.85 -19.39
CA ILE A 20 5.67 -2.55 -19.31
C ILE A 20 6.68 -1.56 -18.71
N HIS A 21 7.33 -1.95 -17.61
CA HIS A 21 8.31 -1.12 -16.92
C HIS A 21 9.42 -1.98 -16.30
N GLN A 22 10.47 -1.31 -15.83
CA GLN A 22 11.58 -1.92 -15.10
C GLN A 22 11.86 -1.10 -13.85
N GLU A 23 12.11 -1.78 -12.74
CA GLU A 23 12.49 -1.17 -11.46
C GLU A 23 13.86 -1.74 -11.08
N MET A 24 14.90 -0.92 -11.24
CA MET A 24 16.28 -1.36 -11.05
C MET A 24 16.85 -0.77 -9.75
N PRO A 25 17.08 -1.59 -8.71
CA PRO A 25 17.68 -1.11 -7.47
C PRO A 25 19.08 -0.57 -7.72
N GLN A 26 19.44 0.51 -7.01
CA GLN A 26 20.81 1.02 -6.94
C GLN A 26 21.49 0.47 -5.68
N ALA A 27 22.82 0.36 -5.70
CA ALA A 27 23.57 -0.09 -4.54
C ALA A 27 23.30 0.82 -3.32
N SER A 28 22.92 0.22 -2.20
CA SER A 28 22.70 0.91 -0.93
C SER A 28 23.23 0.06 0.21
N LYS A 29 23.69 0.71 1.28
CA LYS A 29 24.08 0.03 2.53
C LYS A 29 22.90 -0.73 3.15
N LEU A 30 21.69 -0.21 2.98
CA LEU A 30 20.45 -0.82 3.44
C LEU A 30 19.32 -0.40 2.50
N MET A 31 18.58 -1.36 1.97
CA MET A 31 17.42 -1.13 1.12
C MET A 31 16.18 -1.63 1.84
N LEU A 32 15.34 -0.70 2.29
CA LEU A 32 14.05 -1.00 2.89
C LEU A 32 12.97 -0.27 2.09
N GLY A 33 12.00 -1.03 1.60
CA GLY A 33 10.86 -0.53 0.85
C GLY A 33 9.79 -1.60 0.82
N THR A 34 8.60 -1.21 0.40
CA THR A 34 7.51 -2.16 0.14
C THR A 34 6.91 -1.87 -1.23
N GLN A 35 6.41 -2.91 -1.86
CA GLN A 35 5.61 -2.81 -3.07
C GLN A 35 4.27 -3.45 -2.78
N LEU A 36 3.20 -2.67 -2.90
CA LEU A 36 1.83 -3.11 -2.70
C LEU A 36 1.07 -3.02 -4.02
N TRP A 37 0.38 -4.09 -4.38
CA TRP A 37 -0.59 -4.08 -5.47
C TRP A 37 -1.99 -3.87 -4.90
N ILE A 38 -2.64 -2.80 -5.33
CA ILE A 38 -4.04 -2.50 -5.01
C ILE A 38 -4.84 -2.86 -6.25
N ASN A 39 -5.77 -3.80 -6.11
CA ASN A 39 -6.61 -4.22 -7.23
C ASN A 39 -7.53 -3.07 -7.67
N LEU A 40 -7.86 -3.03 -8.96
CA LEU A 40 -8.83 -2.10 -9.51
C LEU A 40 -10.23 -2.73 -9.55
N PRO A 41 -11.30 -1.95 -9.32
CA PRO A 41 -12.66 -2.37 -9.63
C PRO A 41 -12.78 -2.82 -11.08
N LYS A 42 -13.66 -3.79 -11.37
CA LYS A 42 -13.84 -4.38 -12.70
C LYS A 42 -14.01 -3.34 -13.79
N LYS A 43 -14.86 -2.34 -13.52
CA LYS A 43 -15.17 -1.25 -14.46
C LYS A 43 -13.97 -0.39 -14.85
N ASP A 44 -12.92 -0.38 -14.00
CA ASP A 44 -11.75 0.48 -14.14
C ASP A 44 -10.49 -0.29 -14.58
N LYS A 45 -10.57 -1.62 -14.77
CA LYS A 45 -9.41 -2.46 -15.11
C LYS A 45 -8.77 -2.13 -16.45
N ILE A 46 -9.50 -1.48 -17.35
CA ILE A 46 -9.00 -1.03 -18.65
C ILE A 46 -8.76 0.48 -18.71
N ALA A 47 -8.72 1.15 -17.55
CA ALA A 47 -8.39 2.57 -17.51
C ALA A 47 -6.99 2.84 -18.03
N ASP A 48 -6.75 4.08 -18.48
CA ASP A 48 -5.44 4.48 -18.95
C ASP A 48 -4.39 4.33 -17.84
N PRO A 49 -3.20 3.77 -18.18
CA PRO A 49 -2.05 3.76 -17.31
C PRO A 49 -1.74 5.15 -16.75
N ALA A 50 -1.49 5.23 -15.45
CA ALA A 50 -1.16 6.48 -14.80
C ALA A 50 0.04 6.32 -13.87
N TYR A 51 0.83 7.38 -13.75
CA TYR A 51 2.03 7.41 -12.92
C TYR A 51 2.01 8.67 -12.06
N ARG A 52 2.26 8.50 -10.76
CA ARG A 52 2.45 9.62 -9.83
C ARG A 52 3.68 9.39 -8.98
N ASP A 53 4.57 10.35 -9.06
CA ASP A 53 5.75 10.46 -8.24
C ASP A 53 5.43 11.31 -7.01
N ILE A 54 5.69 10.75 -5.83
CA ILE A 54 5.39 11.38 -4.55
C ILE A 54 6.70 11.55 -3.81
N ARG A 55 7.12 12.81 -3.67
CA ARG A 55 8.33 13.20 -2.98
C ARG A 55 8.07 13.32 -1.48
N GLU A 56 9.11 13.12 -0.68
CA GLU A 56 9.04 13.16 0.78
C GLU A 56 8.34 14.45 1.29
N HIS A 57 8.69 15.61 0.74
CA HIS A 57 8.11 16.90 1.16
C HIS A 57 6.60 17.03 0.88
N GLN A 58 6.04 16.16 0.03
CA GLN A 58 4.60 16.13 -0.27
C GLN A 58 3.83 15.23 0.71
N ILE A 59 4.53 14.40 1.48
CA ILE A 59 3.93 13.44 2.42
C ILE A 59 3.81 14.13 3.79
N PRO A 60 2.59 14.44 4.26
CA PRO A 60 2.43 15.09 5.55
C PRO A 60 2.83 14.16 6.68
N VAL A 61 3.42 14.76 7.71
CA VAL A 61 3.80 14.08 8.94
C VAL A 61 2.91 14.58 10.08
N VAL A 62 2.39 13.65 10.88
CA VAL A 62 1.70 13.90 12.15
C VAL A 62 2.54 13.27 13.27
N LYS A 63 2.82 14.04 14.32
CA LYS A 63 3.60 13.58 15.47
C LYS A 63 2.76 13.74 16.73
N ALA A 64 2.69 12.69 17.54
CA ALA A 64 1.98 12.69 18.81
C ALA A 64 2.56 11.63 19.73
N GLN A 65 2.83 11.98 21.00
CA GLN A 65 3.15 11.05 22.10
C GLN A 65 3.87 9.75 21.69
N GLY A 66 5.12 9.85 21.25
CA GLY A 66 5.94 8.69 20.88
C GLY A 66 5.60 8.07 19.51
N SER A 67 4.81 8.74 18.67
CA SER A 67 4.50 8.33 17.30
C SER A 67 4.85 9.39 16.27
N GLU A 68 5.29 8.93 15.10
CA GLU A 68 5.43 9.74 13.88
C GLU A 68 4.74 9.00 12.74
N VAL A 69 3.64 9.56 12.24
CA VAL A 69 2.81 9.00 11.17
C VAL A 69 2.99 9.82 9.90
N ARG A 70 3.42 9.15 8.82
CA ARG A 70 3.48 9.70 7.46
C ARG A 70 2.27 9.23 6.67
N ILE A 71 1.60 10.16 6.00
CA ILE A 71 0.34 9.88 5.29
C ILE A 71 0.61 9.78 3.79
N ILE A 72 0.82 8.57 3.29
CA ILE A 72 1.13 8.31 1.88
C ILE A 72 -0.14 8.41 1.03
N SER A 73 -1.26 7.87 1.53
CA SER A 73 -2.58 8.00 0.92
C SER A 73 -3.68 8.05 1.97
N GLY A 74 -4.78 8.74 1.65
CA GLY A 74 -5.96 8.83 2.49
C GLY A 74 -5.94 10.04 3.43
N PHE A 75 -6.69 9.95 4.52
CA PHE A 75 -6.85 11.02 5.50
C PHE A 75 -6.60 10.46 6.90
N TYR A 76 -5.79 11.16 7.68
CA TYR A 76 -5.49 10.80 9.07
C TYR A 76 -5.51 12.06 9.94
N GLU A 77 -6.30 11.99 11.01
CA GLU A 77 -6.65 13.08 11.92
C GLU A 77 -7.23 14.32 11.20
N SER A 78 -6.35 15.21 10.72
CA SER A 78 -6.70 16.48 10.08
C SER A 78 -5.93 16.74 8.78
N LYS A 79 -5.14 15.74 8.32
CA LYS A 79 -4.27 15.89 7.16
C LYS A 79 -4.59 14.85 6.10
N SER A 80 -4.58 15.30 4.86
CA SER A 80 -4.72 14.46 3.67
C SER A 80 -3.36 14.13 3.10
N GLY A 81 -3.14 12.85 2.78
CA GLY A 81 -1.99 12.45 1.96
C GLY A 81 -2.03 13.09 0.56
N PRO A 82 -0.90 13.08 -0.16
CA PRO A 82 -0.77 13.68 -1.49
C PRO A 82 -1.70 13.04 -2.53
N LEU A 83 -2.24 11.85 -2.24
CA LEU A 83 -3.30 11.21 -2.99
C LEU A 83 -4.31 10.53 -2.04
N GLN A 84 -5.45 10.15 -2.59
CA GLN A 84 -6.55 9.52 -1.83
C GLN A 84 -6.88 8.10 -2.33
N GLY A 85 -6.16 7.63 -3.35
CA GLY A 85 -6.49 6.47 -4.15
C GLY A 85 -7.48 6.85 -5.26
N ASP A 86 -7.09 6.58 -6.51
CA ASP A 86 -7.86 7.00 -7.68
C ASP A 86 -9.15 6.22 -7.84
N TYR A 87 -9.05 4.90 -7.67
CA TYR A 87 -10.15 3.97 -7.92
C TYR A 87 -10.64 3.31 -6.64
N VAL A 88 -9.71 3.01 -5.72
CA VAL A 88 -10.00 2.48 -4.39
C VAL A 88 -9.48 3.46 -3.38
N LYS A 89 -10.36 3.96 -2.50
CA LYS A 89 -9.95 4.84 -1.39
C LYS A 89 -9.16 4.02 -0.38
N THR A 90 -7.86 4.27 -0.33
CA THR A 90 -6.92 3.51 0.50
C THR A 90 -6.25 4.44 1.49
N LEU A 91 -6.40 4.13 2.78
CA LEU A 91 -5.56 4.67 3.83
C LEU A 91 -4.24 3.90 3.81
N TYR A 92 -3.15 4.62 3.54
CA TYR A 92 -1.80 4.07 3.56
C TYR A 92 -0.92 4.96 4.44
N LEU A 93 -0.55 4.42 5.60
CA LEU A 93 0.26 5.10 6.60
C LEU A 93 1.61 4.41 6.77
N ASP A 94 2.62 5.21 7.04
CA ASP A 94 3.96 4.78 7.45
C ASP A 94 4.24 5.32 8.87
N ILE A 95 4.18 4.42 9.84
CA ILE A 95 4.08 4.72 11.27
C ILE A 95 5.36 4.32 11.98
N LYS A 96 6.06 5.28 12.58
CA LYS A 96 7.13 5.04 13.56
C LYS A 96 6.53 5.13 14.96
N LEU A 97 6.84 4.17 15.81
CA LEU A 97 6.56 4.21 17.23
C LEU A 97 7.88 4.13 18.01
N GLU A 98 8.01 4.99 19.01
CA GLU A 98 9.06 4.93 20.02
C GLU A 98 8.90 3.69 20.91
N PRO A 99 9.96 3.26 21.61
CA PRO A 99 9.89 2.18 22.58
C PRO A 99 8.70 2.28 23.53
N ASN A 100 7.91 1.20 23.62
CA ASN A 100 6.76 1.09 24.51
C ASN A 100 5.61 2.09 24.25
N ALA A 101 5.66 2.89 23.17
CA ALA A 101 4.61 3.83 22.84
C ALA A 101 3.33 3.11 22.40
N SER A 102 2.19 3.60 22.88
CA SER A 102 0.87 3.14 22.46
C SER A 102 0.33 4.03 21.35
N TRP A 103 -0.39 3.44 20.40
CA TRP A 103 -1.01 4.15 19.29
C TRP A 103 -2.34 3.51 18.94
N ASN A 104 -3.33 4.36 18.65
CA ASN A 104 -4.68 3.93 18.31
C ASN A 104 -5.15 4.60 17.01
N LEU A 105 -6.00 3.89 16.27
CA LEU A 105 -6.65 4.41 15.08
C LEU A 105 -8.09 3.94 15.02
N SER A 106 -9.01 4.89 14.89
CA SER A 106 -10.40 4.62 14.53
C SER A 106 -10.51 4.39 13.02
N LEU A 107 -11.24 3.35 12.64
CA LEU A 107 -11.39 2.88 11.26
C LEU A 107 -12.85 2.55 10.96
N ASN A 108 -13.18 2.49 9.68
CA ASN A 108 -14.46 1.93 9.25
C ASN A 108 -14.40 0.39 9.36
N PRO A 109 -15.30 -0.26 10.13
CA PRO A 109 -15.33 -1.72 10.26
C PRO A 109 -15.55 -2.47 8.95
N GLU A 110 -16.12 -1.83 7.92
CA GLU A 110 -16.30 -2.43 6.60
C GLU A 110 -14.99 -2.54 5.80
N ASN A 111 -13.92 -1.89 6.24
CA ASN A 111 -12.66 -1.93 5.54
C ASN A 111 -11.86 -3.18 5.91
N THR A 112 -11.21 -3.78 4.90
CA THR A 112 -10.08 -4.67 5.16
C THR A 112 -8.94 -3.85 5.75
N LEU A 113 -8.33 -4.35 6.83
CA LEU A 113 -7.20 -3.73 7.52
C LEU A 113 -6.07 -4.75 7.68
N PHE A 114 -4.87 -4.39 7.25
CA PHE A 114 -3.67 -5.11 7.63
C PHE A 114 -2.50 -4.17 7.86
N ILE A 115 -1.53 -4.65 8.63
CA ILE A 115 -0.25 -3.97 8.81
C ILE A 115 0.89 -4.87 8.33
N TYR A 116 2.02 -4.24 7.99
CA TYR A 116 3.30 -4.91 7.82
C TYR A 116 4.34 -4.27 8.72
N ILE A 117 4.96 -5.06 9.59
CA ILE A 117 5.94 -4.57 10.56
C ILE A 117 7.33 -4.68 9.92
N VAL A 118 7.96 -3.55 9.64
CA VAL A 118 9.25 -3.46 8.95
C VAL A 118 10.40 -3.60 9.93
N ARG A 119 10.25 -3.05 11.15
CA ARG A 119 11.26 -3.09 12.21
C ARG A 119 10.62 -3.13 13.60
N GLY A 120 11.35 -3.71 14.55
CA GLY A 120 10.93 -3.81 15.94
C GLY A 120 9.81 -4.83 16.14
N SER A 121 8.91 -4.55 17.08
CA SER A 121 7.75 -5.40 17.34
C SER A 121 6.55 -4.55 17.78
N VAL A 122 5.36 -5.11 17.63
CA VAL A 122 4.11 -4.51 18.14
C VAL A 122 3.33 -5.53 18.93
N HIS A 123 2.68 -5.06 19.98
CA HIS A 123 1.68 -5.79 20.72
C HIS A 123 0.30 -5.41 20.19
N THR A 124 -0.50 -6.41 19.84
CA THR A 124 -1.92 -6.27 19.50
C THR A 124 -2.71 -7.22 20.40
N GLY A 125 -3.52 -6.69 21.32
CA GLY A 125 -4.03 -7.49 22.44
C GLY A 125 -2.89 -8.04 23.29
N ASP A 126 -2.95 -9.34 23.62
CA ASP A 126 -1.93 -10.01 24.46
C ASP A 126 -0.76 -10.61 23.65
N GLN A 127 -0.74 -10.42 22.33
CA GLN A 127 0.26 -11.01 21.46
C GLN A 127 1.32 -9.99 21.03
N GLU A 128 2.60 -10.30 21.28
CA GLU A 128 3.71 -9.62 20.64
C GLU A 128 3.99 -10.21 19.24
N ILE A 129 4.08 -9.33 18.26
CA ILE A 129 4.33 -9.67 16.86
C ILE A 129 5.62 -8.97 16.41
N PRO A 130 6.68 -9.73 16.05
CA PRO A 130 7.93 -9.15 15.59
C PRO A 130 7.82 -8.66 14.14
N TYR A 131 8.82 -7.89 13.71
CA TYR A 131 9.00 -7.46 12.33
C TYR A 131 9.10 -8.62 11.32
N HIS A 132 8.97 -8.26 10.03
CA HIS A 132 8.81 -9.17 8.89
C HIS A 132 7.56 -10.06 9.00
N ARG A 133 6.48 -9.48 9.52
CA ARG A 133 5.16 -10.10 9.57
C ARG A 133 4.11 -9.15 9.02
N ALA A 134 3.21 -9.71 8.22
CA ALA A 134 1.94 -9.07 7.88
C ALA A 134 0.88 -9.59 8.86
N VAL A 135 0.05 -8.70 9.36
CA VAL A 135 -1.05 -9.04 10.29
C VAL A 135 -2.33 -8.53 9.68
N LEU A 136 -3.20 -9.46 9.30
CA LEU A 136 -4.56 -9.18 8.84
C LEU A 136 -5.48 -9.15 10.06
N PHE A 137 -6.23 -8.05 10.21
CA PHE A 137 -7.18 -7.90 11.31
C PHE A 137 -8.58 -8.34 10.89
N GLY A 138 -9.36 -8.78 11.88
CA GLY A 138 -10.79 -9.00 11.71
C GLY A 138 -11.60 -7.71 11.77
N GLU A 139 -12.91 -7.85 11.87
CA GLU A 139 -13.84 -6.73 12.02
C GLU A 139 -13.59 -5.95 13.32
N GLY A 140 -13.70 -4.63 13.26
CA GLY A 140 -13.54 -3.73 14.39
C GLY A 140 -13.48 -2.28 13.96
N ASP A 141 -13.82 -1.36 14.85
CA ASP A 141 -13.78 0.09 14.60
C ASP A 141 -12.50 0.75 15.11
N THR A 142 -11.66 0.01 15.83
CA THR A 142 -10.48 0.53 16.51
C THR A 142 -9.33 -0.46 16.42
N LEU A 143 -8.17 0.02 15.92
CA LEU A 143 -6.89 -0.68 16.04
C LEU A 143 -6.09 -0.06 17.18
N SER A 144 -5.74 -0.86 18.18
CA SER A 144 -4.82 -0.49 19.26
C SER A 144 -3.53 -1.28 19.13
N MET A 145 -2.40 -0.57 19.20
CA MET A 145 -1.07 -1.19 19.17
C MET A 145 -0.16 -0.57 20.23
N LYS A 146 0.78 -1.35 20.73
CA LYS A 146 1.89 -0.87 21.55
C LYS A 146 3.20 -1.37 21.01
N ALA A 147 4.16 -0.48 20.78
CA ALA A 147 5.48 -0.90 20.32
C ALA A 147 6.23 -1.69 21.39
N GLY A 148 7.10 -2.62 20.97
CA GLY A 148 8.03 -3.30 21.86
C GLY A 148 9.11 -2.38 22.43
N SER A 149 10.04 -2.96 23.17
CA SER A 149 11.12 -2.24 23.86
C SER A 149 12.12 -1.54 22.94
N GLU A 150 12.19 -1.94 21.67
CA GLU A 150 13.04 -1.29 20.65
C GLU A 150 12.27 -0.31 19.75
N GLY A 151 10.98 -0.11 20.01
CA GLY A 151 10.07 0.65 19.14
C GLY A 151 9.58 -0.17 17.95
N ALA A 152 8.94 0.49 16.99
CA ALA A 152 8.42 -0.17 15.79
C ALA A 152 8.41 0.75 14.55
N ARG A 153 8.52 0.16 13.35
CA ARG A 153 8.18 0.82 12.08
C ARG A 153 7.20 -0.05 11.32
N ILE A 154 6.04 0.51 10.96
CA ILE A 154 4.88 -0.23 10.49
C ILE A 154 4.32 0.47 9.26
N PHE A 155 3.99 -0.29 8.22
CA PHE A 155 3.08 0.18 7.18
C PHE A 155 1.68 -0.32 7.48
N LEU A 156 0.69 0.57 7.46
CA LEU A 156 -0.72 0.25 7.66
C LEU A 156 -1.50 0.51 6.38
N TYR A 157 -2.37 -0.44 6.04
CA TYR A 157 -3.23 -0.38 4.86
C TYR A 157 -4.67 -0.65 5.25
N SER A 158 -5.59 0.25 4.86
CA SER A 158 -7.03 0.05 5.04
C SER A 158 -7.81 0.54 3.83
N ALA A 159 -8.73 -0.29 3.33
CA ALA A 159 -9.61 0.06 2.22
C ALA A 159 -10.88 -0.81 2.22
N LYS A 160 -11.93 -0.31 1.58
CA LYS A 160 -13.15 -1.10 1.35
C LYS A 160 -12.84 -2.24 0.37
N PRO A 161 -13.18 -3.51 0.70
CA PRO A 161 -13.00 -4.62 -0.23
C PRO A 161 -13.90 -4.45 -1.46
N LEU A 162 -13.42 -4.89 -2.63
CA LEU A 162 -14.17 -4.76 -3.88
C LEU A 162 -15.39 -5.69 -3.96
N GLY A 163 -15.33 -6.86 -3.32
CA GLY A 163 -16.38 -7.89 -3.42
C GLY A 163 -16.51 -8.50 -4.82
N GLU A 164 -15.48 -8.38 -5.65
CA GLU A 164 -15.48 -8.87 -7.03
C GLU A 164 -14.61 -10.12 -7.21
N PRO A 165 -14.91 -10.99 -8.20
CA PRO A 165 -14.06 -12.12 -8.53
C PRO A 165 -12.63 -11.69 -8.92
N ILE A 166 -11.64 -12.53 -8.60
CA ILE A 166 -10.23 -12.31 -8.92
C ILE A 166 -9.75 -13.49 -9.78
N ALA A 167 -9.29 -13.19 -11.00
CA ALA A 167 -8.56 -14.10 -11.87
C ALA A 167 -7.13 -13.59 -12.05
N TRP A 168 -6.15 -14.31 -11.52
CA TRP A 168 -4.76 -13.86 -11.44
C TRP A 168 -3.80 -14.88 -12.04
N ALA A 169 -2.90 -14.41 -12.91
CA ALA A 169 -1.73 -15.16 -13.33
C ALA A 169 -0.53 -14.24 -13.62
N GLY A 170 0.52 -14.37 -12.80
CA GLY A 170 1.76 -13.59 -12.95
C GLY A 170 1.51 -12.08 -12.81
N PRO A 171 1.85 -11.25 -13.81
CA PRO A 171 1.68 -9.80 -13.72
C PRO A 171 0.27 -9.29 -14.06
N ILE A 172 -0.69 -10.18 -14.38
CA ILE A 172 -2.01 -9.79 -14.85
C ILE A 172 -3.09 -10.23 -13.86
N VAL A 173 -3.93 -9.29 -13.44
CA VAL A 173 -5.06 -9.51 -12.52
C VAL A 173 -6.36 -8.99 -13.17
N MET A 174 -7.24 -9.90 -13.57
CA MET A 174 -8.56 -9.62 -14.14
C MET A 174 -9.68 -10.14 -13.23
N ASN A 175 -10.94 -10.10 -13.67
CA ASN A 175 -12.06 -10.67 -12.91
C ASN A 175 -12.47 -12.07 -13.41
N THR A 176 -12.22 -12.40 -14.68
CA THR A 176 -12.59 -13.68 -15.29
C THR A 176 -11.39 -14.39 -15.94
N ARG A 177 -11.49 -15.71 -16.14
CA ARG A 177 -10.43 -16.50 -16.80
C ARG A 177 -10.30 -16.12 -18.27
N GLU A 178 -11.40 -15.73 -18.90
CA GLU A 178 -11.47 -15.30 -20.30
C GLU A 178 -10.73 -13.97 -20.50
N GLU A 179 -10.98 -12.98 -19.65
CA GLU A 179 -10.25 -11.70 -19.64
C GLU A 179 -8.74 -11.94 -19.41
N LEU A 180 -8.39 -12.81 -18.47
CA LEU A 180 -7.00 -13.15 -18.17
C LEU A 180 -6.31 -13.83 -19.37
N ALA A 181 -6.99 -14.79 -20.03
CA ALA A 181 -6.47 -15.48 -21.20
C ALA A 181 -6.30 -14.55 -22.41
N LEU A 182 -7.20 -13.58 -22.58
CA LEU A 182 -7.06 -12.53 -23.58
C LEU A 182 -5.83 -11.66 -23.30
N ALA A 183 -5.71 -11.10 -22.10
CA ALA A 183 -4.60 -10.24 -21.73
C ALA A 183 -3.23 -10.95 -21.86
N GLN A 184 -3.15 -12.23 -21.50
CA GLN A 184 -1.94 -13.03 -21.71
C GLN A 184 -1.61 -13.25 -23.19
N ARG A 185 -2.62 -13.43 -24.04
CA ARG A 185 -2.43 -13.53 -25.49
C ARG A 185 -1.88 -12.23 -26.05
N GLU A 186 -2.48 -11.10 -25.68
CA GLU A 186 -2.03 -9.78 -26.10
C GLU A 186 -0.60 -9.48 -25.64
N LEU A 187 -0.20 -9.96 -24.46
CA LEU A 187 1.19 -9.86 -23.99
C LEU A 187 2.16 -10.67 -24.86
N ARG A 188 1.79 -11.91 -25.24
CA ARG A 188 2.61 -12.75 -26.13
C ARG A 188 2.71 -12.19 -27.55
N GLU A 189 1.63 -11.57 -28.03
CA GLU A 189 1.53 -11.01 -29.38
C GLU A 189 2.05 -9.57 -29.48
N GLY A 190 2.41 -8.93 -28.36
CA GLY A 190 2.91 -7.55 -28.33
C GLY A 190 1.83 -6.47 -28.48
N THR A 191 0.56 -6.83 -28.30
CA THR A 191 -0.64 -5.95 -28.42
C THR A 191 -1.26 -5.57 -27.07
N PHE A 192 -0.57 -5.91 -25.96
CA PHE A 192 -1.00 -5.64 -24.59
C PHE A 192 -1.14 -4.13 -24.30
N ILE A 193 -0.19 -3.34 -24.76
CA ILE A 193 -0.19 -1.88 -24.56
C ILE A 193 -1.13 -1.24 -25.58
N LYS A 194 -2.24 -0.67 -25.10
CA LYS A 194 -3.30 -0.07 -25.93
C LYS A 194 -2.99 1.35 -26.40
N HIS A 195 -2.26 2.09 -25.58
CA HIS A 195 -1.90 3.49 -25.82
C HIS A 195 -0.38 3.59 -25.81
N LYS A 196 0.22 4.02 -26.92
CA LYS A 196 1.67 4.25 -27.05
C LYS A 196 2.00 5.71 -26.87
#